data_AF-A0A535K3Z4-F1
#
_entry.id   AF-A0A535K3Z4-F1
#
_cell.length_a   1.000
_cell.length_b   1.000
_cell.length_c   1.000
_cell.angle_alpha   90.00
_cell.angle_beta   90.00
_cell.angle_gamma   90.00
#
_symmetry.space_group_name_H-M   'P 1'
#
loop_
_entity.id
_entity.type
_entity.pdbx_description
1 polymer ?
#
loop_
_entity_poly.entity_id
_entity_poly.type
_entity_poly.pdbx_seq_one_letter_code
_entity_poly.pdbx_strand_id
1 'polypeptide(L)'
;MKEALERLDALMNSLVEADQTGAGIEPLRVASELGHIRQLLAEAPAVIPAKGGQKHFRCEACGTVVHGNAAPARCPTCGGTKFFAADIEQPFVESGAG
;
A
#
# COMPACT_ATOMS: atom_id res chain seq x y z
N MET A 1 1.30 1.49 -9.42
CA MET A 1 2.50 1.51 -8.55
C MET A 1 3.81 1.48 -9.34
N LYS A 2 4.11 0.42 -10.13
CA LYS A 2 5.37 0.33 -10.91
C LYS A 2 5.62 1.57 -11.78
N GLU A 3 4.63 1.96 -12.60
CA GLU A 3 4.71 3.14 -13.46
C GLU A 3 4.97 4.43 -12.68
N ALA A 4 4.32 4.62 -11.54
CA ALA A 4 4.50 5.82 -10.71
C ALA A 4 5.94 5.93 -10.19
N LEU A 5 6.54 4.80 -9.80
CA LEU A 5 7.93 4.76 -9.33
C LEU A 5 8.91 5.03 -10.47
N GLU A 6 8.71 4.43 -11.65
CA GLU A 6 9.54 4.66 -12.83
C GLU A 6 9.53 6.15 -13.23
N ARG A 7 8.37 6.81 -13.15
CA ARG A 7 8.24 8.25 -13.43
C ARG A 7 8.91 9.11 -12.36
N LEU A 8 8.81 8.73 -11.08
CA LEU A 8 9.49 9.43 -10.00
C LEU A 8 11.01 9.35 -10.17
N ASP A 9 11.54 8.17 -10.48
CA ASP A 9 12.97 7.97 -10.73
C ASP A 9 13.45 8.82 -11.92
N ALA A 10 12.68 8.86 -13.01
CA ALA A 10 12.98 9.69 -14.17
C ALA A 10 12.99 11.20 -13.85
N LEU A 11 12.04 11.66 -13.05
CA LEU A 11 11.99 13.05 -12.58
C LEU A 11 13.19 13.37 -11.68
N MET A 12 13.54 12.48 -10.75
CA MET A 12 14.71 12.63 -9.88
C MET A 12 16.01 12.71 -10.69
N ASN A 13 16.19 11.84 -11.67
CA ASN A 13 17.37 11.87 -12.54
C ASN A 13 17.46 13.18 -13.34
N SER A 14 16.32 13.68 -13.84
CA SER A 14 16.26 14.96 -14.55
C SER A 14 16.62 16.14 -13.64
N LEU A 15 16.21 16.12 -12.37
CA LEU A 15 16.56 17.16 -11.40
C LEU A 15 18.04 17.13 -11.04
N VAL A 16 18.62 15.94 -10.89
CA VAL A 16 20.07 15.76 -10.65
C VAL A 16 20.87 16.28 -11.85
N GLU A 17 20.46 15.95 -13.08
CA GLU A 17 21.13 16.46 -14.29
C GLU A 17 21.07 17.98 -14.39
N ALA A 18 19.92 18.57 -14.09
CA ALA A 18 19.74 20.03 -14.07
C ALA A 18 20.69 20.72 -13.07
N ASP A 19 20.83 20.17 -11.87
CA ASP A 19 21.77 20.68 -10.86
C ASP A 19 23.24 20.54 -11.32
N GLN A 20 23.62 19.38 -11.85
CA GLN A 20 25.00 19.09 -12.27
C GLN A 20 25.44 19.92 -13.49
N THR A 21 24.53 20.21 -14.39
CA THR A 21 24.83 20.94 -15.64
C THR A 21 24.56 22.43 -15.54
N GLY A 22 23.87 22.88 -14.49
CA GLY A 22 23.35 24.25 -14.38
C GLY A 22 22.22 24.53 -15.39
N ALA A 23 21.69 23.52 -16.07
CA ALA A 23 20.49 23.65 -16.86
C ALA A 23 19.33 23.96 -15.90
N GLY A 24 18.77 25.18 -15.99
CA GLY A 24 17.69 25.60 -15.10
C GLY A 24 16.50 24.63 -15.09
N ILE A 25 15.72 24.67 -14.02
CA ILE A 25 14.54 23.83 -13.85
C ILE A 25 13.28 24.65 -14.12
N GLU A 26 12.36 24.11 -14.91
CA GLU A 26 11.02 24.67 -15.12
C GLU A 26 10.08 24.21 -13.97
N PRO A 27 9.73 25.07 -12.99
CA PRO A 27 9.06 24.63 -11.77
C PRO A 27 7.66 24.07 -12.02
N LEU A 28 6.94 24.63 -13.00
CA LEU A 28 5.60 24.17 -13.39
C LEU A 28 5.62 22.76 -13.97
N ARG A 29 6.66 22.41 -14.73
CA ARG A 29 6.83 21.06 -15.28
C ARG A 29 7.04 20.04 -14.16
N VAL A 30 7.89 20.37 -13.19
CA VAL A 30 8.15 19.52 -12.02
C VAL A 30 6.89 19.32 -11.20
N ALA A 31 6.17 20.42 -10.90
CA ALA A 31 4.92 20.36 -10.14
C ALA A 31 3.84 19.51 -10.85
N SER A 32 3.71 19.65 -12.17
CA SER A 32 2.77 18.85 -12.96
C SER A 32 3.12 17.36 -12.91
N GLU A 33 4.40 17.00 -13.04
CA GLU A 33 4.82 15.60 -12.98
C GLU A 33 4.63 14.98 -11.60
N LEU A 34 4.95 15.72 -10.53
CA LEU A 34 4.67 15.27 -9.17
C LEU A 34 3.17 15.06 -8.93
N GLY A 35 2.32 15.91 -9.50
CA GLY A 35 0.86 15.76 -9.45
C GLY A 35 0.39 14.45 -10.11
N HIS A 36 0.90 14.14 -11.31
CA HIS A 36 0.61 12.89 -11.99
C HIS A 36 1.10 11.66 -11.22
N ILE A 37 2.33 11.69 -10.69
CA ILE A 37 2.89 10.61 -9.88
C ILE A 37 2.02 10.37 -8.64
N ARG A 38 1.59 11.45 -7.95
CA ARG A 38 0.71 11.36 -6.78
C ARG A 38 -0.62 10.68 -7.12
N GLN A 39 -1.21 11.03 -8.26
CA GLN A 39 -2.47 10.41 -8.71
C GLN A 39 -2.29 8.90 -8.95
N LEU A 40 -1.24 8.51 -9.68
CA LEU A 40 -0.93 7.10 -9.94
C LEU A 40 -0.64 6.29 -8.68
N LEU A 41 -0.08 6.92 -7.64
CA LEU A 41 0.12 6.29 -6.34
C LEU A 41 -1.20 6.16 -5.56
N ALA A 42 -2.06 7.18 -5.61
CA ALA A 42 -3.37 7.16 -4.96
C ALA A 42 -4.32 6.11 -5.57
N GLU A 43 -4.21 5.86 -6.87
CA GLU A 43 -5.01 4.86 -7.58
C GLU A 43 -4.45 3.43 -7.45
N ALA A 44 -3.21 3.28 -6.98
CA ALA A 44 -2.60 1.97 -6.81
C ALA A 44 -3.28 1.19 -5.66
N PRO A 45 -3.46 -0.14 -5.79
CA PRO A 45 -4.02 -0.93 -4.70
C PRO A 45 -3.13 -0.83 -3.46
N ALA A 46 -3.73 -0.44 -2.32
CA ALA A 46 -3.03 -0.32 -1.05
C ALA A 46 -2.51 -1.67 -0.51
N VAL A 47 -3.09 -2.78 -0.98
CA VAL A 47 -2.72 -4.14 -0.60
C VAL A 47 -2.51 -4.99 -1.85
N ILE A 48 -1.32 -5.56 -2.00
CA ILE A 48 -1.06 -6.60 -3.01
C ILE A 48 -1.29 -7.96 -2.32
N PRO A 49 -2.30 -8.74 -2.73
CA PRO A 49 -2.54 -10.06 -2.15
C PRO A 49 -1.35 -10.99 -2.42
N ALA A 50 -1.07 -11.89 -1.48
CA ALA A 50 -0.03 -12.89 -1.65
C ALA A 50 -0.28 -13.76 -2.90
N LYS A 51 0.79 -14.16 -3.60
CA LYS A 51 0.69 -15.09 -4.74
C LYS A 51 -0.03 -16.36 -4.29
N GLY A 52 -1.18 -16.65 -4.89
CA GLY A 52 -2.06 -17.76 -4.50
C GLY A 52 -3.40 -17.36 -3.90
N GLY A 53 -3.69 -16.06 -3.75
CA GLY A 53 -5.00 -15.55 -3.31
C GLY A 53 -5.29 -15.75 -1.82
N GLN A 54 -4.27 -16.16 -1.04
CA GLN A 54 -4.41 -16.38 0.40
C GLN A 54 -4.58 -15.03 1.11
N LYS A 55 -5.74 -14.88 1.75
CA LYS A 55 -6.06 -13.82 2.70
C LYS A 55 -5.65 -14.25 4.11
N HIS A 56 -5.49 -13.28 5.00
CA HIS A 56 -5.18 -13.48 6.40
C HIS A 56 -6.40 -13.17 7.26
N PHE A 57 -6.69 -14.02 8.24
CA PHE A 57 -7.82 -13.84 9.16
C PHE A 57 -7.35 -13.97 10.59
N ARG A 58 -7.46 -12.91 11.38
CA ARG A 58 -7.11 -12.88 12.80
C ARG A 58 -8.34 -13.15 13.65
N CYS A 59 -8.29 -14.16 14.51
CA CYS A 59 -9.36 -14.45 15.46
C CYS A 59 -9.53 -13.29 16.46
N GLU A 60 -10.76 -12.83 16.66
CA GLU A 60 -11.05 -11.75 17.62
C GLU A 60 -10.82 -12.19 19.08
N ALA A 61 -11.06 -13.46 19.38
CA ALA A 61 -11.03 -13.97 20.75
C ALA A 61 -9.61 -14.25 21.28
N CYS A 62 -8.71 -14.76 20.44
CA CYS A 62 -7.37 -15.17 20.88
C CYS A 62 -6.22 -14.65 20.01
N GLY A 63 -6.51 -13.97 18.90
CA GLY A 63 -5.49 -13.37 18.04
C GLY A 63 -4.78 -14.32 17.08
N THR A 64 -5.10 -15.62 17.03
CA THR A 64 -4.54 -16.56 16.04
C THR A 64 -4.82 -16.08 14.61
N VAL A 65 -3.79 -16.01 13.77
CA VAL A 65 -3.92 -15.69 12.34
C VAL A 65 -3.98 -16.98 11.54
N VAL A 66 -4.97 -17.09 10.66
CA VAL A 66 -5.19 -18.23 9.75
C VAL A 66 -5.15 -17.72 8.31
N HIS A 67 -4.51 -18.48 7.42
CA HIS A 67 -4.37 -18.16 6.00
C HIS A 67 -5.39 -18.94 5.16
N GLY A 68 -6.03 -18.31 4.18
CA GLY A 68 -6.94 -18.98 3.26
C GLY A 68 -7.72 -18.03 2.36
N ASN A 69 -8.53 -18.56 1.45
CA ASN A 69 -9.34 -17.72 0.56
C ASN A 69 -10.55 -17.08 1.26
N ALA A 70 -10.97 -17.64 2.40
CA ALA A 70 -12.07 -17.17 3.22
C ALA A 70 -11.81 -17.44 4.72
N ALA A 71 -12.48 -16.70 5.60
CA ALA A 71 -12.38 -16.90 7.04
C ALA A 71 -12.86 -18.31 7.44
N PRO A 72 -12.17 -19.01 8.35
CA PRO A 72 -12.62 -20.32 8.81
C PRO A 72 -13.88 -20.19 9.68
N ALA A 73 -14.71 -21.24 9.71
CA ALA A 73 -15.91 -21.26 10.54
C ALA A 73 -15.59 -21.22 12.05
N ARG A 74 -14.44 -21.76 12.47
CA ARG A 74 -13.97 -21.80 13.86
C ARG A 74 -12.46 -21.65 13.94
N CYS A 75 -11.99 -21.00 15.00
CA CYS A 75 -10.57 -20.83 15.27
C CYS A 75 -9.96 -22.18 15.66
N PRO A 76 -8.87 -22.63 15.01
CA PRO A 76 -8.23 -23.90 15.35
C PRO A 76 -7.59 -23.90 16.74
N THR A 77 -7.38 -22.73 17.35
CA THR A 77 -6.76 -22.58 18.68
C THR A 77 -7.80 -22.52 19.80
N CYS A 78 -8.85 -21.70 19.65
CA CYS A 78 -9.80 -21.42 20.74
C CYS A 78 -11.26 -21.76 20.43
N GLY A 79 -11.57 -22.18 19.20
CA GLY A 79 -12.94 -22.46 18.76
C GLY A 79 -13.83 -21.24 18.50
N GLY A 80 -13.33 -20.02 18.72
CA GLY A 80 -14.05 -18.77 18.42
C GLY A 80 -14.45 -18.66 16.94
N THR A 81 -15.55 -17.94 16.66
CA THR A 81 -16.20 -17.90 15.33
C THR A 81 -16.08 -16.56 14.62
N LYS A 82 -15.51 -15.54 15.28
CA LYS A 82 -15.33 -14.20 14.72
C LYS A 82 -13.87 -13.94 14.34
N PHE A 83 -13.69 -13.29 13.19
CA PHE A 83 -12.39 -13.00 12.59
C PHE A 83 -12.37 -11.62 11.93
N PHE A 84 -11.26 -10.91 12.06
CA PHE A 84 -10.94 -9.76 11.24
C PHE A 84 -10.08 -10.17 10.05
N ALA A 85 -10.29 -9.57 8.88
CA ALA A 85 -9.30 -9.63 7.81
C ALA A 85 -8.02 -8.93 8.31
N ALA A 86 -6.91 -9.67 8.30
CA ALA A 86 -5.60 -9.21 8.71
C ALA A 86 -4.70 -8.84 7.52
N ASP A 87 -5.21 -9.01 6.28
CA ASP A 87 -4.70 -8.25 5.14
C ASP A 87 -5.04 -6.79 5.44
N ILE A 88 -4.02 -5.92 5.52
CA ILE A 88 -4.16 -4.53 5.97
C ILE A 88 -4.93 -3.72 4.92
N GLU A 89 -6.24 -3.93 4.76
CA GLU A 89 -7.13 -3.01 4.05
C GLU A 89 -7.43 -1.81 4.94
N GLN A 90 -6.45 -1.00 5.35
CA GLN A 90 -6.74 0.27 6.01
C GLN A 90 -5.82 1.40 5.55
N PRO A 91 -6.29 2.28 4.64
CA PRO A 91 -5.70 3.60 4.46
C PRO A 91 -5.96 4.55 5.65
N PHE A 92 -6.85 4.20 6.59
CA PHE A 92 -7.12 4.99 7.80
C PHE A 92 -7.42 4.08 9.00
N VAL A 93 -6.40 3.75 9.80
CA VAL A 93 -6.60 3.34 11.19
C VAL A 93 -6.90 4.61 11.97
N GLU A 94 -8.17 4.84 12.36
CA GLU A 94 -8.43 5.64 13.55
C GLU A 94 -7.95 4.80 14.74
N SER A 95 -6.82 5.21 15.32
CA SER A 95 -6.37 4.70 16.60
C SER A 95 -7.49 4.94 17.61
N GLY A 96 -8.22 3.88 17.96
CA GLY A 96 -9.16 3.89 19.07
C GLY A 96 -8.42 4.22 20.35
N ALA A 97 -8.40 5.51 20.71
CA ALA A 97 -8.13 5.96 22.05
C ALA A 97 -9.36 5.62 22.90
N GLY A 98 -9.22 4.60 23.74
CA GLY A 98 -10.11 4.30 24.85
C GLY A 98 -9.30 4.31 26.14
#